data_AF-A0A8T3LQH8-F1
#
_entry.id   AF-A0A8T3LQH8-F1
#
_cell.length_a   1.000
_cell.length_b   1.000
_cell.length_c   1.000
_cell.angle_alpha   90.00
_cell.angle_beta   90.00
_cell.angle_gamma   90.00
#
_symmetry.space_group_name_H-M   'P 1'
#
loop_
_entity.id
_entity.type
_entity.pdbx_description
1 polymer ?
#
loop_
_entity_poly.entity_id
_entity_poly.type
_entity_poly.pdbx_seq_one_letter_code
_entity_poly.pdbx_strand_id
1 'polypeptide(L)'
;MAISQVFTCDRCGAQAGRVALYARGEVTPGRTRHEIDSVMSAMDNSGAERARVQVESDVVNVTMFEFDVAATLSALSVGDARALHKLDLEFVPFWCPPCDAAFCGRHWVTWDLFDDGFFDEKRGRCPAGHERRLFD
;
A
#
# COMPACT_ATOMS: atom_id res chain seq x y z
N MET A 1 1.13 -18.14 -5.27
CA MET A 1 2.34 -17.84 -4.50
C MET A 1 2.22 -16.41 -4.03
N ALA A 2 1.87 -16.22 -2.76
CA ALA A 2 1.82 -14.91 -2.16
C ALA A 2 3.25 -14.50 -1.75
N ILE A 3 3.77 -13.41 -2.30
CA ILE A 3 4.99 -12.77 -1.78
C ILE A 3 4.57 -11.56 -0.97
N SER A 4 5.18 -11.36 0.20
CA SER A 4 4.92 -10.19 1.04
C SER A 4 6.24 -9.61 1.51
N GLN A 5 6.37 -8.29 1.37
CA GLN A 5 7.49 -7.51 1.86
C GLN A 5 7.01 -6.51 2.91
N VAL A 6 7.72 -6.45 4.04
CA VAL A 6 7.52 -5.43 5.07
C VAL A 6 8.59 -4.36 4.90
N PHE A 7 8.15 -3.11 4.93
CA PHE A 7 9.00 -1.92 4.96
C PHE A 7 8.97 -1.32 6.36
N THR A 8 10.14 -0.96 6.88
CA THR A 8 10.27 -0.36 8.21
C THR A 8 10.51 1.13 8.09
N CYS A 9 10.10 1.88 9.11
CA CYS A 9 10.27 3.31 9.16
C CYS A 9 11.73 3.65 9.48
N ASP A 10 12.40 4.38 8.59
CA ASP A 10 13.79 4.80 8.75
C ASP A 10 14.02 5.74 9.95
N ARG A 11 12.94 6.29 10.52
CA ARG A 11 13.01 7.18 11.69
C ARG A 11 12.84 6.47 13.04
N CYS A 12 12.09 5.37 13.11
CA CYS A 12 11.79 4.72 14.40
C CYS A 12 11.78 3.19 14.39
N GLY A 13 12.05 2.55 13.25
CA GLY A 13 12.05 1.10 13.09
C GLY A 13 10.68 0.43 13.09
N ALA A 14 9.59 1.13 13.44
CA ALA A 14 8.24 0.58 13.35
C ALA A 14 7.85 0.24 11.90
N GLN A 15 6.88 -0.65 11.69
CA GLN A 15 6.37 -0.95 10.36
C GLN A 15 5.86 0.33 9.68
N ALA A 16 6.39 0.64 8.49
CA ALA A 16 5.92 1.71 7.63
C ALA A 16 4.76 1.24 6.76
N GLY A 17 4.87 0.02 6.23
CA GLY A 17 3.79 -0.67 5.53
C GLY A 17 4.21 -2.06 5.11
N ARG A 18 3.23 -2.84 4.66
CA ARG A 18 3.40 -4.16 4.07
C ARG A 18 2.82 -4.13 2.66
N VAL A 19 3.56 -4.68 1.71
CA VAL A 19 3.07 -4.89 0.34
C VAL A 19 3.02 -6.39 0.10
N ALA A 20 1.88 -6.89 -0.36
CA ALA A 20 1.67 -8.29 -0.66
C ALA A 20 1.11 -8.46 -2.06
N LEU A 21 1.72 -9.34 -2.86
CA LEU A 21 1.18 -9.78 -4.14
C LEU A 21 0.57 -11.15 -3.93
N TYR A 22 -0.70 -11.29 -4.26
CA TYR A 22 -1.44 -12.54 -4.23
C TYR A 22 -1.67 -13.04 -5.65
N ALA A 23 -1.45 -14.34 -5.87
CA ALA A 23 -1.79 -14.98 -7.12
C ALA A 23 -3.32 -15.18 -7.24
N ARG A 24 -3.76 -15.47 -8.47
CA ARG A 24 -5.13 -15.95 -8.72
C ARG A 24 -5.43 -17.15 -7.82
N GLY A 25 -6.52 -17.05 -7.08
CA GLY A 25 -7.12 -18.06 -6.21
C GLY A 25 -6.70 -17.93 -4.75
N GLU A 26 -5.76 -17.04 -4.41
CA GLU A 26 -5.26 -16.93 -3.03
C GLU A 26 -6.20 -16.09 -2.15
N VAL A 27 -6.61 -16.70 -1.03
CA VAL A 27 -7.47 -16.09 -0.01
C VAL A 27 -6.63 -15.20 0.89
N THR A 28 -7.10 -13.98 1.14
CA THR A 28 -6.46 -13.04 2.09
C THR A 28 -6.64 -13.56 3.51
N PRO A 29 -5.62 -13.48 4.40
CA PRO A 29 -5.88 -13.61 5.83
C PRO A 29 -6.82 -12.47 6.24
N GLY A 30 -8.02 -12.81 6.70
CA GLY A 30 -9.01 -11.81 7.12
C GLY A 30 -8.46 -10.89 8.20
N ARG A 31 -8.89 -9.62 8.17
CA ARG A 31 -8.57 -8.63 9.21
C ARG A 31 -9.09 -9.19 10.53
N THR A 32 -8.23 -9.53 11.49
CA THR A 32 -8.67 -10.01 12.80
C THR A 32 -9.25 -8.85 13.61
N ARG A 33 -10.49 -8.49 13.33
CA ARG A 33 -11.34 -7.76 14.27
C ARG A 33 -12.66 -8.52 14.38
N HIS A 34 -12.87 -9.12 15.56
CA HIS A 34 -14.01 -9.96 15.87
C HIS A 34 -15.35 -9.36 15.39
N GLU A 35 -16.14 -10.23 14.76
CA GLU A 35 -17.62 -10.20 14.68
C GLU A 35 -18.34 -9.30 13.67
N ILE A 36 -17.69 -8.81 12.61
CA ILE A 36 -18.43 -8.18 11.47
C ILE A 36 -18.19 -8.87 10.11
N ASP A 37 -17.24 -9.82 10.01
CA ASP A 37 -16.51 -10.05 8.76
C ASP A 37 -16.97 -11.19 7.82
N SER A 38 -18.06 -11.92 8.07
CA SER A 38 -18.37 -13.07 7.19
C SER A 38 -18.99 -12.67 5.84
N VAL A 39 -19.78 -11.58 5.78
CA VAL A 39 -20.44 -11.13 4.54
C VAL A 39 -19.53 -10.22 3.72
N MET A 40 -18.77 -9.34 4.38
CA MET A 40 -17.82 -8.45 3.70
C MET A 40 -16.57 -9.19 3.20
N SER A 41 -16.03 -10.17 3.96
CA SER A 41 -14.90 -10.98 3.47
C SER A 41 -15.25 -11.82 2.24
N ALA A 42 -16.51 -12.24 2.08
CA ALA A 42 -16.95 -12.95 0.88
C ALA A 42 -17.02 -12.01 -0.35
N MET A 43 -17.37 -10.74 -0.14
CA MET A 43 -17.34 -9.72 -1.20
C MET A 43 -15.91 -9.31 -1.56
N ASP A 44 -15.00 -9.16 -0.60
CA ASP A 44 -13.57 -8.89 -0.87
C ASP A 44 -12.87 -10.05 -1.60
N ASN A 45 -13.32 -11.30 -1.37
CA ASN A 45 -12.79 -12.47 -2.06
C ASN A 45 -13.30 -12.64 -3.50
N SER A 46 -14.24 -11.82 -3.98
CA SER A 46 -14.63 -11.85 -5.41
C SER A 46 -13.47 -11.52 -6.35
N GLY A 47 -12.44 -10.84 -5.84
CA GLY A 47 -11.15 -10.61 -6.51
C GLY A 47 -10.17 -11.79 -6.48
N ALA A 48 -10.49 -12.91 -5.82
CA ALA A 48 -9.64 -14.10 -5.80
C ALA A 48 -9.47 -14.70 -7.21
N GLU A 49 -10.33 -14.39 -8.18
CA GLU A 49 -10.17 -14.82 -9.57
C GLU A 49 -9.03 -14.09 -10.32
N ARG A 50 -8.40 -13.07 -9.75
CA ARG A 50 -7.33 -12.29 -10.38
C ARG A 50 -6.12 -12.13 -9.43
N ALA A 51 -4.94 -11.89 -10.01
CA ALA A 51 -3.80 -11.47 -9.20
C ALA A 51 -4.09 -10.08 -8.62
N ARG A 52 -3.61 -9.81 -7.40
CA ARG A 52 -3.78 -8.52 -6.73
C ARG A 52 -2.56 -8.10 -5.94
N VAL A 53 -2.35 -6.80 -5.84
CA VAL A 53 -1.40 -6.19 -4.90
C VAL A 53 -2.19 -5.55 -3.78
N GLN A 54 -1.85 -5.89 -2.54
CA GLN A 54 -2.42 -5.29 -1.35
C GLN A 54 -1.35 -4.52 -0.60
N VAL A 55 -1.65 -3.28 -0.24
CA VAL A 55 -0.79 -2.43 0.55
C VAL A 55 -1.49 -2.15 1.86
N GLU A 56 -0.85 -2.53 2.95
CA GLU A 56 -1.31 -2.28 4.31
C GLU A 56 -0.39 -1.27 4.98
N SER A 57 -0.90 -0.08 5.25
CA SER A 57 -0.15 0.95 5.97
C SER A 57 -1.07 1.92 6.72
N ASP A 58 -0.51 2.59 7.72
CA ASP A 58 -1.19 3.67 8.43
C ASP A 58 -1.26 4.98 7.60
N VAL A 59 -0.64 4.99 6.41
CA VAL A 59 -0.62 6.15 5.49
C VAL A 59 -1.78 6.04 4.51
N VAL A 60 -1.81 4.94 3.74
CA VAL A 60 -2.87 4.55 2.80
C VAL A 60 -2.96 3.03 2.75
N ASN A 61 -4.17 2.48 2.67
CA ASN A 61 -4.39 1.07 2.36
C ASN A 61 -4.99 0.98 0.95
N VAL A 62 -4.39 0.21 0.06
CA VAL A 62 -4.91 0.00 -1.30
C VAL A 62 -4.94 -1.48 -1.66
N THR A 63 -5.87 -1.84 -2.54
CA THR A 63 -5.90 -3.13 -3.22
C THR A 63 -6.02 -2.86 -4.72
N MET A 64 -5.05 -3.33 -5.49
CA MET A 64 -4.95 -3.09 -6.93
C MET A 64 -5.03 -4.40 -7.70
N PHE A 65 -5.78 -4.40 -8.80
CA PHE A 65 -6.05 -5.57 -9.64
C PHE A 65 -5.46 -5.46 -11.06
N GLU A 66 -5.00 -4.27 -11.43
CA GLU A 66 -4.40 -3.98 -12.75
C GLU A 66 -2.98 -3.47 -12.54
N PHE A 67 -2.00 -4.32 -12.84
CA PHE A 67 -0.58 -4.04 -12.61
C PHE A 67 0.28 -5.03 -13.40
N ASP A 68 1.57 -4.72 -13.56
CA ASP A 68 2.56 -5.65 -14.10
C ASP A 68 2.98 -6.66 -13.03
N VAL A 69 2.46 -7.89 -13.11
CA VAL A 69 2.75 -8.98 -12.16
C VAL A 69 4.23 -9.31 -12.10
N ALA A 70 4.92 -9.37 -13.24
CA ALA A 70 6.31 -9.79 -13.29
C ALA A 70 7.24 -8.72 -12.71
N ALA A 71 7.03 -7.46 -13.09
CA ALA A 71 7.80 -6.35 -12.55
C ALA A 71 7.55 -6.17 -11.04
N THR A 72 6.30 -6.30 -10.59
CA THR A 72 5.94 -6.20 -9.17
C THR A 72 6.57 -7.33 -8.36
N LEU A 73 6.49 -8.57 -8.85
CA LEU A 73 7.13 -9.73 -8.20
C LEU A 73 8.65 -9.54 -8.08
N SER A 74 9.29 -9.05 -9.14
CA SER A 74 10.73 -8.75 -9.14
C SER A 74 11.08 -7.70 -8.09
N ALA A 75 10.36 -6.58 -8.04
CA ALA A 75 10.58 -5.51 -7.07
C ALA A 75 10.34 -5.98 -5.62
N LEU A 76 9.28 -6.77 -5.37
CA LEU A 76 9.00 -7.33 -4.05
C LEU A 76 10.05 -8.34 -3.60
N SER A 77 10.61 -9.14 -4.51
CA SER A 77 11.59 -10.18 -4.17
C SER A 77 12.87 -9.65 -3.51
N VAL A 78 13.21 -8.38 -3.76
CA VAL A 78 14.37 -7.70 -3.20
C VAL A 78 14.00 -6.52 -2.29
N GLY A 79 12.69 -6.29 -2.06
CA GLY A 79 12.18 -5.17 -1.28
C GLY A 79 12.57 -3.79 -1.82
N ASP A 80 12.56 -3.62 -3.14
CA ASP A 80 12.92 -2.35 -3.79
C ASP A 80 11.71 -1.40 -3.82
N ALA A 81 11.60 -0.55 -2.80
CA ALA A 81 10.55 0.48 -2.71
C ALA A 81 10.58 1.45 -3.90
N ARG A 82 11.77 1.76 -4.43
CA ARG A 82 11.91 2.66 -5.58
C ARG A 82 11.37 2.01 -6.85
N ALA A 83 11.64 0.73 -7.08
CA ALA A 83 11.07 -0.01 -8.20
C ALA A 83 9.55 -0.13 -8.08
N LEU A 84 9.02 -0.39 -6.87
CA LEU A 84 7.58 -0.41 -6.63
C LEU A 84 6.94 0.95 -6.90
N HIS A 85 7.54 2.04 -6.42
CA HIS A 85 7.04 3.41 -6.64
C HIS A 85 6.99 3.79 -8.13
N LYS A 86 7.94 3.31 -8.94
CA LYS A 86 7.96 3.54 -10.39
C LYS A 86 6.87 2.78 -11.14
N LEU A 87 6.43 1.63 -10.61
CA LEU A 87 5.30 0.89 -11.18
C LEU A 87 4.00 1.61 -10.85
N ASP A 88 3.83 1.92 -9.56
CA ASP A 88 2.71 2.71 -9.07
C ASP A 88 3.08 3.40 -7.75
N LEU A 89 2.73 4.69 -7.62
CA LEU A 89 3.00 5.46 -6.40
C LEU A 89 2.25 4.90 -5.18
N GLU A 90 1.11 4.23 -5.41
CA GLU A 90 0.23 3.65 -4.42
C GLU A 90 0.72 2.31 -3.88
N PHE A 91 1.70 1.68 -4.53
CA PHE A 91 2.33 0.47 -4.01
C PHE A 91 3.16 0.73 -2.75
N VAL A 92 3.68 1.95 -2.61
CA VAL A 92 4.51 2.35 -1.46
C VAL A 92 4.16 3.79 -1.01
N PRO A 93 2.93 4.05 -0.56
CA PRO A 93 2.47 5.40 -0.19
C PRO A 93 3.26 5.93 1.02
N PHE A 94 3.85 5.04 1.81
CA PHE A 94 4.70 5.37 2.96
C PHE A 94 6.17 5.70 2.59
N TRP A 95 6.60 5.51 1.34
CA TRP A 95 7.96 5.81 0.88
C TRP A 95 8.08 7.21 0.26
N CYS A 96 9.21 7.87 0.49
CA CYS A 96 9.51 9.22 0.03
C CYS A 96 10.66 9.19 -0.99
N PRO A 97 10.41 9.45 -2.28
CA PRO A 97 11.45 9.38 -3.32
C PRO A 97 12.64 10.32 -3.13
N PRO A 98 12.45 11.60 -2.72
CA PRO A 98 13.57 12.49 -2.43
C PRO A 98 14.44 12.04 -1.25
N CYS A 99 13.84 11.40 -0.24
CA CYS A 99 14.59 10.88 0.92
C CYS A 99 15.18 9.49 0.67
N ASP A 100 14.70 8.77 -0.34
CA ASP A 100 14.95 7.34 -0.54
C ASP A 100 14.65 6.51 0.72
N ALA A 101 13.59 6.87 1.46
CA ALA A 101 13.30 6.34 2.79
C ALA A 101 11.80 6.15 3.03
N ALA A 102 11.45 5.16 3.86
CA ALA A 102 10.08 4.85 4.27
C ALA A 102 9.77 5.42 5.67
N PHE A 103 8.54 5.90 5.84
CA PHE A 103 8.07 6.44 7.12
C PHE A 103 6.70 5.89 7.49
N CYS A 104 6.49 5.58 8.78
CA CYS A 104 5.17 5.13 9.25
C CYS A 104 4.17 6.28 9.37
N GLY A 105 2.88 5.96 9.56
CA GLY A 105 1.81 6.94 9.66
C GLY A 105 1.97 7.96 10.79
N ARG A 106 2.76 7.65 11.83
CA ARG A 106 3.11 8.63 12.89
C ARG A 106 4.05 9.75 12.42
N HIS A 107 4.78 9.50 11.33
CA HIS A 107 5.79 10.40 10.80
C HIS A 107 5.38 11.05 9.48
N TRP A 108 4.39 10.49 8.79
CA TRP A 108 3.68 11.17 7.73
C TRP A 108 2.64 12.12 8.32
N VAL A 109 2.50 13.29 7.72
CA VAL A 109 1.31 14.13 7.86
C VAL A 109 0.51 13.95 6.59
N THR A 110 -0.75 13.53 6.69
CA THR A 110 -1.63 13.29 5.52
C THR A 110 -2.89 14.13 5.59
N TRP A 111 -3.47 14.44 4.44
CA TRP A 111 -4.74 15.16 4.33
C TRP A 111 -5.44 14.78 3.03
N ASP A 112 -6.77 14.82 3.07
CA ASP A 112 -7.63 14.57 1.92
C ASP A 112 -7.92 15.90 1.22
N LEU A 113 -7.85 15.88 -0.11
CA LEU A 113 -8.31 16.95 -0.97
C LEU A 113 -9.65 16.57 -1.58
N PHE A 114 -10.55 17.55 -1.60
CA PHE A 114 -11.88 17.41 -2.17
C PHE A 114 -12.05 18.45 -3.27
N ASP A 115 -12.62 18.03 -4.40
CA ASP A 115 -13.01 18.89 -5.51
C ASP A 115 -14.53 18.75 -5.75
N ASP A 116 -15.23 19.88 -5.86
CA ASP A 116 -16.70 19.95 -5.93
C ASP A 116 -17.46 19.08 -4.89
N GLY A 117 -16.86 18.89 -3.71
CA GLY A 117 -17.43 18.08 -2.62
C GLY A 117 -17.21 16.57 -2.76
N PHE A 118 -16.50 16.13 -3.79
CA PHE A 118 -16.07 14.75 -3.99
C PHE A 118 -14.60 14.59 -3.58
N PHE A 119 -14.24 13.39 -3.11
CA PHE A 119 -12.84 13.06 -2.87
C PHE A 119 -12.08 13.09 -4.20
N ASP A 120 -10.97 13.83 -4.23
CA ASP A 120 -10.10 13.96 -5.40
C ASP A 120 -8.79 13.20 -5.21
N GLU A 121 -8.03 13.53 -4.16
CA GLU A 121 -6.77 12.83 -3.86
C GLU A 121 -6.42 12.87 -2.37
N LYS A 122 -5.57 11.94 -1.94
CA LYS A 122 -4.87 12.05 -0.65
C LYS A 122 -3.45 12.53 -0.89
N ARG A 123 -3.05 13.58 -0.16
CA ARG A 123 -1.66 14.05 -0.12
C ARG A 123 -1.02 13.75 1.21
N GLY A 124 0.30 13.84 1.23
CA GLY A 124 1.04 13.85 2.48
C GLY A 124 2.38 14.52 2.39
N ARG A 125 2.95 14.80 3.57
CA ARG A 125 4.26 15.39 3.79
C ARG A 125 5.10 14.46 4.68
N CYS A 126 6.31 14.15 4.24
CA CYS A 126 7.24 13.34 5.02
C CYS A 126 7.95 14.18 6.11
N PRO A 127 8.70 13.55 7.06
CA PRO A 127 9.44 14.26 8.10
C PRO A 127 10.46 15.30 7.63
N ALA A 128 10.99 15.12 6.42
CA ALA A 128 11.93 16.06 5.81
C ALA A 128 11.24 17.24 5.10
N GLY A 129 9.90 17.26 5.06
CA GLY A 129 9.11 18.33 4.48
C GLY A 129 8.70 18.11 3.02
N HIS A 130 9.04 16.99 2.39
CA HIS A 130 8.66 16.70 1.00
C HIS A 130 7.19 16.31 0.91
N GLU A 131 6.43 17.04 0.09
CA GLU A 131 5.02 16.77 -0.19
C GLU A 131 4.83 15.96 -1.47
N ARG A 132 3.83 15.08 -1.48
CA ARG A 132 3.40 14.38 -2.70
C ARG A 132 1.95 13.91 -2.62
N ARG A 133 1.39 13.57 -3.78
CA ARG A 133 0.20 12.71 -3.88
C ARG A 133 0.56 11.30 -3.40
N LEU A 134 -0.35 10.71 -2.63
CA LEU A 134 -0.21 9.37 -2.04
C LEU A 134 -1.22 8.38 -2.58
N PHE A 135 -2.37 8.88 -3.03
CA PHE A 135 -3.51 8.12 -3.52
C PHE A 135 -4.41 9.05 -4.35
N ASP A 136 -5.02 8.56 -5.42
CA ASP A 136 -6.10 9.25 -6.16
C ASP A 136 -7.35 8.38 -6.38
#